data_AF-A0AA43ATZ8-F1
#
_entry.id   AF-A0AA43ATZ8-F1
#
_cell.length_a   1.000
_cell.length_b   1.000
_cell.length_c   1.000
_cell.angle_alpha   90.00
_cell.angle_beta   90.00
_cell.angle_gamma   90.00
#
_symmetry.space_group_name_H-M   'P 1'
#
loop_
_entity.id
_entity.type
_entity.pdbx_description
1 polymer ?
#
loop_
_entity_poly.entity_id
_entity_poly.type
_entity_poly.pdbx_seq_one_letter_code
_entity_poly.pdbx_strand_id
1 'polypeptide(L)'
;MMEELALAFDPFDGDFGAPGDTTLSNKMVTARKTGPCSHCGCTICKGERIRSMSAKFDGTLMNYRWCASCCAAMAKCQADEEHDEGNDEQPPAWEEYEARAGLAERATQAAKQGEQP
;
A
#
# COMPACT_ATOMS: atom_id res chain seq x y z
N MET A 1 -16.76 1.94 -4.92
CA MET A 1 -16.00 1.91 -6.19
C MET A 1 -14.50 1.92 -5.88
N MET A 2 -13.81 3.07 -5.67
CA MET A 2 -12.33 3.06 -5.50
C MET A 2 -11.83 2.44 -4.17
N GLU A 3 -12.59 2.58 -3.09
CA GLU A 3 -12.25 1.99 -1.78
C GLU A 3 -12.38 0.46 -1.75
N GLU A 4 -13.33 -0.10 -2.50
CA GLU A 4 -13.56 -1.55 -2.58
C GLU A 4 -12.44 -2.21 -3.38
N LEU A 5 -12.07 -1.62 -4.51
CA LEU A 5 -10.92 -2.05 -5.31
C LEU A 5 -9.61 -2.01 -4.50
N ALA A 6 -9.40 -0.94 -3.72
CA ALA A 6 -8.26 -0.86 -2.82
C ALA A 6 -8.26 -1.92 -1.71
N LEU A 7 -9.41 -2.46 -1.33
CA LEU A 7 -9.53 -3.53 -0.34
C LEU A 7 -9.41 -4.93 -0.96
N ALA A 8 -9.82 -5.08 -2.22
CA ALA A 8 -9.72 -6.31 -3.01
C ALA A 8 -8.26 -6.63 -3.37
N PHE A 9 -7.45 -5.61 -3.65
CA PHE A 9 -6.02 -5.77 -3.88
C PHE A 9 -5.33 -6.43 -2.67
N ASP A 10 -4.57 -7.50 -2.89
CA ASP A 10 -3.77 -8.16 -1.87
C ASP A 10 -2.32 -7.61 -1.85
N PRO A 11 -1.92 -6.82 -0.84
CA PRO A 11 -0.56 -6.28 -0.76
C PRO A 11 0.52 -7.32 -0.44
N PHE A 12 0.10 -8.55 -0.13
CA PHE A 12 0.94 -9.64 0.35
C PHE A 12 0.90 -10.86 -0.56
N ASP A 13 0.35 -10.72 -1.77
CA ASP A 13 0.27 -11.81 -2.72
C ASP A 13 1.67 -12.38 -2.99
N GLY A 14 1.83 -13.68 -2.73
CA GLY A 14 3.11 -14.39 -2.83
C GLY A 14 4.08 -14.29 -1.63
N ASP A 15 3.77 -13.52 -0.57
CA ASP A 15 4.64 -13.32 0.61
C ASP A 15 4.20 -14.13 1.85
N PHE A 16 2.89 -14.27 2.08
CA PHE A 16 2.32 -14.98 3.24
C PHE A 16 1.33 -16.09 2.82
N GLY A 17 1.15 -17.13 3.65
CA GLY A 17 0.33 -18.30 3.26
C GLY A 17 0.54 -19.56 4.09
N ALA A 18 1.19 -19.47 5.25
CA ALA A 18 1.39 -20.61 6.13
C ALA A 18 0.08 -20.98 6.85
N PRO A 19 -0.09 -22.27 7.25
CA PRO A 19 -1.22 -22.68 8.06
C PRO A 19 -1.28 -21.88 9.38
N GLY A 20 -2.30 -21.03 9.53
CA GLY A 20 -2.48 -20.17 10.70
C GLY A 20 -2.38 -18.67 10.41
N ASP A 21 -1.97 -18.32 9.19
CA ASP A 21 -2.03 -16.95 8.69
C ASP A 21 -3.49 -16.54 8.45
N THR A 22 -3.89 -15.38 8.97
CA THR A 22 -5.26 -14.91 8.81
C THR A 22 -5.37 -13.40 8.93
N THR A 23 -6.17 -12.82 8.04
CA THR A 23 -6.57 -11.41 8.13
C THR A 23 -7.71 -11.25 9.12
N LEU A 24 -7.46 -10.54 10.21
CA LEU A 24 -8.42 -10.30 11.30
C LEU A 24 -9.34 -9.11 11.00
N SER A 25 -8.81 -8.10 10.34
CA SER A 25 -9.57 -6.93 9.91
C SER A 25 -8.90 -6.32 8.69
N ASN A 26 -9.69 -5.95 7.68
CA ASN A 26 -9.23 -5.16 6.55
C ASN A 26 -10.34 -4.16 6.22
N LYS A 27 -10.06 -2.86 6.34
CA LYS A 27 -11.07 -1.82 6.14
C LYS A 27 -10.46 -0.46 5.83
N MET A 28 -11.23 0.35 5.13
CA MET A 28 -10.93 1.77 4.97
C MET A 28 -11.40 2.52 6.22
N VAL A 29 -10.50 3.29 6.86
CA VAL A 29 -10.75 4.09 8.07
C VAL A 29 -10.21 5.51 7.92
N THR A 30 -10.66 6.42 8.78
CA THR A 30 -10.04 7.75 8.91
C THR A 30 -8.94 7.70 9.97
N ALA A 31 -7.73 8.13 9.62
CA ALA A 31 -6.57 8.08 10.49
C ALA A 31 -6.76 8.98 11.71
N ARG A 32 -6.78 8.37 12.91
CA ARG A 32 -6.83 9.13 14.18
C ARG A 32 -5.46 9.62 14.66
N LYS A 33 -4.39 8.97 14.20
CA LYS A 33 -3.00 9.23 14.58
C LYS A 33 -2.12 9.32 13.34
N THR A 34 -1.12 10.20 13.39
CA THR A 34 -0.05 10.22 12.39
C THR A 34 0.80 8.95 12.49
N GLY A 35 1.49 8.61 11.41
CA GLY A 35 2.40 7.45 11.39
C GLY A 35 2.80 7.07 9.97
N PRO A 36 3.80 6.21 9.81
CA PRO A 36 4.28 5.82 8.49
C PRO A 36 3.28 4.91 7.77
N CYS A 37 3.24 5.04 6.45
CA CYS A 37 2.62 4.08 5.54
C CYS A 37 3.49 2.82 5.46
N SER A 38 2.87 1.65 5.56
CA SER A 38 3.54 0.34 5.49
C SER A 38 4.18 0.04 4.13
N HIS A 39 3.72 0.69 3.05
CA HIS A 39 4.27 0.50 1.71
C HIS A 39 5.32 1.56 1.36
N CYS A 40 4.92 2.82 1.35
CA CYS A 40 5.79 3.90 0.87
C CYS A 40 6.61 4.59 1.97
N GLY A 41 6.39 4.27 3.24
CA GLY A 41 7.04 4.91 4.38
C GLY A 41 6.65 6.37 4.61
N CYS A 42 5.84 6.98 3.74
CA CYS A 42 5.42 8.38 3.88
C CYS A 42 4.53 8.56 5.12
N THR A 43 4.52 9.78 5.67
CA THR A 43 3.71 10.09 6.85
C THR A 43 2.24 10.20 6.47
N ILE A 44 1.40 9.37 7.08
CA ILE A 44 -0.05 9.49 7.08
C ILE A 44 -0.45 10.60 8.05
N CYS A 45 -1.31 11.50 7.59
CA CYS A 45 -1.81 12.61 8.40
C CYS A 45 -3.08 12.23 9.19
N LYS A 46 -3.31 12.91 10.31
CA LYS A 46 -4.58 12.77 11.05
C LYS A 46 -5.72 13.31 10.18
N GLY A 47 -6.83 12.58 10.11
CA GLY A 47 -7.98 12.92 9.25
C GLY A 47 -7.90 12.35 7.83
N GLU A 48 -6.77 11.76 7.44
CA GLU A 48 -6.61 11.13 6.13
C GLU A 48 -7.40 9.82 6.02
N ARG A 49 -7.96 9.55 4.84
CA ARG A 49 -8.64 8.29 4.52
C ARG A 49 -7.59 7.23 4.16
N ILE A 50 -7.53 6.15 4.93
CA ILE A 50 -6.47 5.13 4.81
C ILE A 50 -7.05 3.71 4.82
N ARG A 51 -6.32 2.76 4.23
CA ARG A 51 -6.54 1.33 4.47
C ARG A 51 -5.84 0.95 5.77
N SER A 52 -6.54 0.24 6.63
CA SER A 52 -6.00 -0.34 7.86
C SER A 52 -6.28 -1.83 7.86
N MET A 53 -5.23 -2.62 8.00
CA MET A 53 -5.32 -4.08 8.09
C MET A 53 -4.65 -4.58 9.36
N SER A 54 -5.31 -5.51 10.03
CA SER A 54 -4.75 -6.28 11.13
C SER A 54 -4.75 -7.73 10.70
N ALA A 55 -3.59 -8.37 10.72
CA ALA A 55 -3.44 -9.78 10.35
C ALA A 55 -2.55 -10.49 11.35
N LYS A 56 -2.72 -11.80 11.45
CA LYS A 56 -1.81 -12.69 12.13
C LYS A 56 -1.00 -13.38 11.05
N PHE A 57 0.30 -13.13 11.03
CA PHE A 57 1.25 -13.80 10.14
C PHE A 57 2.35 -14.43 10.99
N ASP A 58 2.70 -15.69 10.73
CA ASP A 58 3.73 -16.44 11.48
C ASP A 58 3.52 -16.40 13.00
N GLY A 59 2.26 -16.49 13.43
CA GLY A 59 1.93 -16.44 14.86
C GLY A 59 1.91 -15.03 15.47
N THR A 60 2.36 -14.00 14.76
CA THR A 60 2.51 -12.63 15.25
C THR A 60 1.38 -11.72 14.75
N LEU A 61 0.83 -10.90 15.65
CA LEU A 61 -0.18 -9.89 15.30
C LEU A 61 0.50 -8.66 14.71
N MET A 62 0.23 -8.41 13.43
CA MET A 62 0.77 -7.29 12.67
C MET A 62 -0.35 -6.32 12.31
N ASN A 63 -0.02 -5.02 12.30
CA ASN A 63 -0.94 -3.97 11.91
C ASN A 63 -0.31 -3.14 10.80
N TYR A 64 -0.99 -3.07 9.67
CA TYR A 64 -0.56 -2.39 8.46
C TYR A 64 -1.48 -1.22 8.15
N ARG A 65 -0.89 -0.14 7.61
CA ARG A 65 -1.60 1.07 7.24
C ARG A 65 -1.09 1.57 5.90
N TRP A 66 -1.99 1.92 4.99
CA TRP A 66 -1.62 2.51 3.71
C TRP A 66 -2.22 3.91 3.57
N CYS A 67 -1.39 4.87 3.19
CA CYS A 67 -1.83 6.24 2.90
C CYS A 67 -2.79 6.29 1.71
N ALA A 68 -3.53 7.38 1.58
CA ALA A 68 -4.53 7.57 0.53
C ALA A 68 -3.94 7.35 -0.88
N SER A 69 -2.72 7.84 -1.13
CA SER A 69 -2.05 7.66 -2.42
C SER A 69 -1.69 6.20 -2.73
N CYS A 70 -1.29 5.42 -1.72
CA CYS A 70 -1.06 3.99 -1.90
C CYS A 70 -2.39 3.25 -2.14
N CYS A 71 -3.46 3.62 -1.44
CA CYS A 71 -4.78 3.06 -1.69
C CYS A 71 -5.28 3.36 -3.11
N ALA A 72 -5.01 4.56 -3.63
CA ALA A 72 -5.35 4.91 -5.01
C ALA A 72 -4.57 4.05 -6.03
N ALA A 73 -3.27 3.82 -5.80
CA ALA A 73 -2.47 2.94 -6.65
C ALA A 73 -2.96 1.48 -6.61
N MET A 74 -3.31 0.96 -5.41
CA MET A 74 -3.91 -0.37 -5.25
C MET A 74 -5.22 -0.50 -6.04
N ALA A 75 -6.09 0.52 -5.94
CA ALA A 75 -7.37 0.50 -6.65
C ALA A 75 -7.19 0.50 -8.17
N LYS A 76 -6.17 1.19 -8.69
CA LYS A 76 -5.83 1.15 -10.11
C LYS A 76 -5.37 -0.24 -10.55
N CYS A 77 -4.52 -0.90 -9.75
CA CYS A 77 -4.08 -2.27 -10.05
C CYS A 77 -5.28 -3.20 -10.21
N GLN A 78 -6.23 -3.14 -9.27
CA GLN A 78 -7.43 -3.97 -9.34
C GLN A 78 -8.34 -3.60 -10.50
N ALA A 79 -8.46 -2.30 -10.82
CA ALA A 79 -9.26 -1.85 -11.96
C ALA A 79 -8.67 -2.31 -13.31
N ASP A 80 -7.34 -2.30 -13.46
CA ASP A 80 -6.63 -2.80 -14.64
C ASP A 80 -6.86 -4.32 -14.80
N GLU A 81 -6.85 -5.08 -13.71
CA GLU A 81 -7.17 -6.52 -13.75
C GLU A 81 -8.62 -6.81 -14.18
N GLU A 82 -9.56 -5.93 -13.86
CA GLU A 82 -10.97 -6.08 -14.20
C GLU A 82 -11.29 -5.65 -15.65
N HIS A 83 -10.42 -4.87 -16.30
CA HIS A 83 -10.60 -4.34 -17.67
C HIS A 83 -9.47 -4.81 -18.61
N ASP A 84 -9.64 -6.01 -19.20
CA ASP A 84 -8.77 -6.59 -20.25
C ASP A 84 -8.91 -5.88 -21.63
N GLU A 85 -9.13 -4.57 -21.66
CA GLU A 85 -9.29 -3.81 -22.91
C GLU A 85 -7.97 -3.20 -23.39
N GLY A 86 -7.03 -4.08 -23.77
CA GLY A 86 -5.95 -3.88 -24.76
C GLY A 86 -5.42 -2.47 -25.02
N ASN A 87 -5.03 -1.71 -23.99
CA ASN A 87 -4.31 -0.46 -24.15
C ASN A 87 -2.81 -0.69 -23.89
N ASP A 88 -2.11 -1.20 -24.90
CA ASP A 88 -0.67 -1.51 -24.86
C ASP A 88 0.25 -0.29 -24.63
N GLU A 89 -0.32 0.93 -24.57
CA GLU A 89 0.42 2.19 -24.52
C GLU A 89 0.53 2.78 -23.09
N GLN A 90 -0.25 2.27 -22.12
CA GLN A 90 -0.17 2.68 -20.72
C GLN A 90 0.68 1.66 -19.93
N PRO A 91 1.68 2.09 -19.15
CA PRO A 91 2.38 1.16 -18.26
C PRO A 91 1.37 0.55 -17.27
N PRO A 92 1.56 -0.72 -16.89
CA PRO A 92 0.62 -1.42 -16.04
C PRO A 92 0.55 -0.78 -14.65
N ALA A 93 -0.64 -0.70 -14.04
CA ALA A 93 -0.81 -0.01 -12.76
C ALA A 93 0.07 -0.55 -11.61
N TRP A 94 0.51 -1.81 -11.67
CA TRP A 94 1.42 -2.37 -10.67
C TRP A 94 2.78 -1.65 -10.64
N GLU A 95 3.25 -1.10 -11.76
CA GLU A 95 4.51 -0.34 -11.82
C GLU A 95 4.39 0.96 -11.00
N GLU A 96 3.25 1.66 -11.08
CA GLU A 96 2.97 2.82 -10.24
C GLU A 96 2.93 2.45 -8.75
N TYR A 97 2.34 1.30 -8.42
CA TYR A 97 2.32 0.81 -7.04
C TYR A 97 3.73 0.50 -6.53
N GLU A 98 4.54 -0.24 -7.26
CA GLU A 98 5.91 -0.60 -6.88
C GLU A 98 6.83 0.62 -6.78
N ALA A 99 6.71 1.58 -7.69
CA ALA A 99 7.48 2.83 -7.64
C ALA A 99 7.27 3.60 -6.33
N ARG A 100 6.18 3.34 -5.60
CA ARG A 100 5.92 3.94 -4.28
C ARG A 100 6.56 3.18 -3.12
N ALA A 101 6.90 1.90 -3.27
CA ALA A 101 7.49 1.10 -2.19
C ALA A 101 8.73 1.83 -1.63
N GLY A 102 8.85 2.03 -0.33
CA GLY A 102 10.02 2.68 0.27
C GLY A 102 10.31 4.13 -0.16
N LEU A 103 9.34 4.86 -0.73
CA LEU A 103 9.54 6.24 -1.23
C LEU A 103 10.19 7.17 -0.18
N ALA A 104 9.71 7.12 1.07
CA ALA A 104 10.25 7.96 2.14
C ALA A 104 11.70 7.62 2.49
N GLU A 105 12.06 6.34 2.40
CA GLU A 105 13.43 5.90 2.64
C GLU A 105 14.35 6.41 1.52
N ARG A 106 13.97 6.23 0.26
CA ARG A 106 14.72 6.77 -0.89
C ARG A 106 14.88 8.29 -0.83
N ALA A 107 13.82 9.01 -0.48
CA ALA A 107 13.88 10.46 -0.31
C ALA A 107 14.88 10.86 0.80
N THR A 108 14.89 10.12 1.91
CA THR A 108 15.83 10.34 3.01
C THR A 108 17.28 10.04 2.59
N GLN A 109 17.50 8.99 1.80
CA GLN A 109 18.83 8.63 1.28
C GLN A 109 19.34 9.66 0.26
N ALA A 110 18.49 10.12 -0.65
CA ALA A 110 18.83 11.15 -1.64
C ALA A 110 19.22 12.48 -0.98
N ALA A 111 18.48 12.91 0.06
CA ALA A 111 18.80 14.11 0.82
C ALA A 111 20.19 14.03 1.48
N LYS A 112 20.60 12.85 1.96
CA LYS A 112 21.93 12.63 2.55
C LYS A 112 23.06 12.61 1.51
N GLN A 113 22.78 12.24 0.26
CA GLN A 113 23.78 12.15 -0.81
C GLN A 113 23.98 13.49 -1.54
N GLY A 114 22.99 14.39 -1.51
CA GLY A 114 23.12 15.76 -2.03
C GLY A 114 23.88 16.72 -1.12
N GLU A 115 24.27 16.25 0.08
CA GLU A 115 25.00 17.01 1.10
C GLU A 115 26.46 16.50 1.18
N GLN A 116 27.15 16.46 0.05
CA GLN A 116 28.61 16.29 0.02
C GLN A 116 29.26 17.63 -0.39
N PRO A 117 30.15 18.20 0.45
CA PRO A 117 30.85 19.47 0.16
C PRO A 117 31.87 19.35 -0.97
#